data_AF-A0AAV3L0B6-F1
#
_entry.id   AF-A0AAV3L0B6-F1
#
_cell.length_a   1.000
_cell.length_b   1.000
_cell.length_c   1.000
_cell.angle_alpha   90.00
_cell.angle_beta   90.00
_cell.angle_gamma   90.00
#
_symmetry.space_group_name_H-M   'P 1'
#
loop_
_entity.id
_entity.type
_entity.pdbx_description
1 polymer ?
#
loop_
_entity_poly.entity_id
_entity_poly.type
_entity_poly.pdbx_seq_one_letter_code
_entity_poly.pdbx_strand_id
1 'polypeptide(L)'
;MISLLLVEKIASLREAFNYIQYILFTFGLLFSLLLTVANVELATIVFSSSQLAVSHETPKEIAGEDYHVFYPVTIGKNHVDFIYSNRFASAADQELYETLNKNGSILVNVSDYLNEENEQFGRGIKINLNYLKKFPLIDVSGRLIQITEKETHPVILIPERYRHTDLKNDLAQITEYYQEISEKEPKFLFIKNNQPIYTFIPSIPWIEHYPVVEILTLKNSTYWERNILSGEIYPPLKIKIGSLSKERLFELIEESQLRDNLQLSFPYTQTEEIAVKVLSRSFHYLIQIFLLTFFSFFLLSYVMLCIYFVYNCRKIAIFRSSGYSLFETYKDFFMMNLIKWGTTSVIFLFLIEREPKYLFNIFFFSFIDFILSVVFILSTEKKSQLLLMNGG
;
A
#
# COMPACT_ATOMS: atom_id res chain seq x y z
N MET A 1 46.85 8.28 -49.56
CA MET A 1 46.61 6.96 -48.90
C MET A 1 46.61 7.08 -47.36
N ILE A 2 47.65 7.63 -46.73
CA ILE A 2 47.72 7.81 -45.26
C ILE A 2 46.59 8.73 -44.71
N SER A 3 46.22 9.78 -45.46
CA SER A 3 45.11 10.68 -45.13
C SER A 3 43.72 9.99 -45.19
N LEU A 4 43.51 9.05 -46.11
CA LEU A 4 42.25 8.32 -46.28
C LEU A 4 42.06 7.26 -45.18
N LEU A 5 43.13 6.54 -44.85
CA LEU A 5 43.16 5.57 -43.75
C LEU A 5 42.94 6.23 -42.37
N LEU A 6 43.39 7.47 -42.19
CA LEU A 6 43.12 8.26 -40.99
C LEU A 6 41.66 8.71 -40.91
N VAL A 7 41.05 9.10 -42.03
CA VAL A 7 39.63 9.49 -42.08
C VAL A 7 38.72 8.29 -41.84
N GLU A 8 39.02 7.11 -42.41
CA GLU A 8 38.30 5.86 -42.12
C GLU A 8 38.46 5.40 -40.67
N LYS A 9 39.66 5.53 -40.07
CA LYS A 9 39.86 5.25 -38.64
C LYS A 9 39.07 6.20 -37.74
N ILE A 10 38.98 7.49 -38.11
CA ILE A 10 38.21 8.48 -37.34
C ILE A 10 36.70 8.25 -37.49
N ALA A 11 36.23 7.89 -38.69
CA ALA A 11 34.84 7.56 -38.94
C ALA A 11 34.40 6.29 -38.18
N SER A 12 35.20 5.22 -38.24
CA SER A 12 34.95 3.97 -37.50
C SER A 12 35.05 4.15 -35.98
N LEU A 13 35.97 4.99 -35.47
CA LEU A 13 35.97 5.39 -34.06
C LEU A 13 34.67 6.11 -33.68
N ARG A 14 34.23 7.06 -34.50
CA ARG A 14 33.02 7.86 -34.23
C ARG A 14 31.75 7.00 -34.25
N GLU A 15 31.65 6.05 -35.17
CA GLU A 15 30.56 5.06 -35.20
C GLU A 15 30.59 4.18 -33.95
N ALA A 16 31.75 3.64 -33.57
CA ALA A 16 31.90 2.86 -32.33
C ALA A 16 31.47 3.66 -31.08
N PHE A 17 31.77 4.96 -31.01
CA PHE A 17 31.31 5.82 -29.94
C PHE A 17 29.79 6.04 -29.91
N ASN A 18 29.13 6.13 -31.08
CA ASN A 18 27.68 6.21 -31.14
C ASN A 18 27.03 4.91 -30.60
N TYR A 19 27.56 3.75 -30.98
CA TYR A 19 27.10 2.46 -30.43
C TYR A 19 27.29 2.39 -28.90
N ILE A 20 28.43 2.86 -28.40
CA ILE A 20 28.70 2.93 -26.95
C ILE A 20 27.65 3.82 -26.24
N GLN A 21 27.28 4.97 -26.82
CA GLN A 21 26.24 5.83 -26.24
C GLN A 21 24.87 5.15 -26.18
N TYR A 22 24.46 4.43 -27.23
CA TYR A 22 23.20 3.66 -27.23
C TYR A 22 23.21 2.53 -26.21
N ILE A 23 24.32 1.81 -26.11
CA ILE A 23 24.50 0.74 -25.11
C ILE A 23 24.37 1.32 -23.70
N LEU A 24 25.07 2.42 -23.41
CA LEU A 24 25.01 3.08 -22.10
C LEU A 24 23.64 3.66 -21.78
N PHE A 25 22.93 4.22 -22.77
CA PHE A 25 21.56 4.66 -22.60
C PHE A 25 20.65 3.49 -22.22
N THR A 26 20.79 2.35 -22.91
CA THR A 26 20.02 1.14 -22.65
C THR A 26 20.30 0.59 -21.26
N PHE A 27 21.57 0.51 -20.86
CA PHE A 27 21.96 0.13 -19.50
C PHE A 27 21.45 1.14 -18.45
N GLY A 28 21.51 2.45 -18.75
CA GLY A 28 20.97 3.50 -17.90
C GLY A 28 19.47 3.36 -17.67
N LEU A 29 18.72 3.00 -18.71
CA LEU A 29 17.28 2.74 -18.64
C LEU A 29 16.97 1.45 -17.86
N LEU A 30 17.71 0.37 -18.09
CA LEU A 30 17.55 -0.86 -17.31
C LEU A 30 17.84 -0.61 -15.82
N PHE A 31 18.86 0.19 -15.53
CA PHE A 31 19.23 0.50 -14.15
C PHE A 31 18.22 1.44 -13.48
N SER A 32 17.63 2.40 -14.20
CA SER A 32 16.56 3.25 -13.63
C SER A 32 15.30 2.43 -13.31
N LEU A 33 14.96 1.44 -14.15
CA LEU A 33 13.90 0.47 -13.85
C LEU A 33 14.22 -0.31 -12.57
N LEU A 34 15.42 -0.89 -12.48
CA LEU A 34 15.85 -1.68 -11.31
C LEU A 34 15.90 -0.84 -10.03
N LEU A 35 16.43 0.38 -10.10
CA LEU A 35 16.50 1.30 -8.97
C LEU A 35 15.09 1.66 -8.47
N THR A 36 14.13 1.83 -9.38
CA THR A 36 12.74 2.12 -9.02
C THR A 36 12.12 0.94 -8.28
N VAL A 37 12.22 -0.29 -8.82
CA VAL A 37 11.64 -1.49 -8.18
C VAL A 37 12.32 -1.81 -6.86
N ALA A 38 13.65 -1.85 -6.83
CA ALA A 38 14.43 -2.31 -5.68
C ALA A 38 14.24 -1.45 -4.42
N ASN A 39 13.78 -0.20 -4.58
CA ASN A 39 13.64 0.76 -3.49
C ASN A 39 12.18 1.11 -3.16
N VAL A 40 11.21 0.42 -3.76
CA VAL A 40 9.78 0.62 -3.44
C VAL A 40 9.48 0.26 -1.99
N GLU A 41 9.96 -0.87 -1.50
CA GLU A 41 9.69 -1.28 -0.11
C GLU A 41 10.27 -0.28 0.90
N LEU A 42 11.47 0.24 0.64
CA LEU A 42 12.08 1.25 1.49
C LEU A 42 11.28 2.56 1.48
N ALA A 43 10.78 2.98 0.31
CA ALA A 43 9.91 4.13 0.18
C ALA A 43 8.58 3.93 0.93
N THR A 44 8.00 2.73 0.87
CA THR A 44 6.80 2.36 1.64
C THR A 44 7.06 2.47 3.15
N ILE A 45 8.20 1.97 3.65
CA ILE A 45 8.55 2.09 5.07
C ILE A 45 8.64 3.56 5.48
N VAL A 46 9.35 4.39 4.72
CA VAL A 46 9.51 5.82 5.01
C VAL A 46 8.16 6.54 5.00
N PHE A 47 7.33 6.27 3.99
CA PHE A 47 6.00 6.84 3.87
C PHE A 47 5.10 6.42 5.02
N SER A 48 4.97 5.12 5.29
CA SER A 48 4.14 4.62 6.39
C SER A 48 4.62 5.13 7.75
N SER A 49 5.93 5.22 7.97
CA SER A 49 6.50 5.77 9.21
C SER A 49 6.14 7.25 9.41
N SER A 50 6.05 8.02 8.32
CA SER A 50 5.66 9.44 8.40
C SER A 50 4.20 9.64 8.80
N GLN A 51 3.33 8.67 8.53
CA GLN A 51 1.91 8.73 8.85
C GLN A 51 1.60 8.32 10.30
N LEU A 52 2.54 7.67 11.00
CA LEU A 52 2.37 7.26 12.40
C LEU A 52 2.19 8.44 13.39
N ALA A 53 2.46 9.68 12.96
CA ALA A 53 2.33 10.86 13.80
C ALA A 53 0.89 11.34 14.00
N VAL A 54 -0.10 10.73 13.32
CA VAL A 54 -1.51 11.11 13.47
C VAL A 54 -2.05 10.57 14.80
N SER A 55 -2.34 11.47 15.73
CA SER A 55 -2.95 11.11 17.01
C SER A 55 -4.39 10.66 16.79
N HIS A 56 -4.70 9.43 17.21
CA HIS A 56 -6.05 8.89 17.23
C HIS A 56 -6.71 9.09 18.60
N GLU A 57 -7.95 9.58 18.61
CA GLU A 57 -8.77 9.67 19.82
C GLU A 57 -9.72 8.48 19.91
N THR A 58 -9.52 7.64 20.93
CA THR A 58 -10.42 6.53 21.23
C THR A 58 -11.81 7.06 21.65
N PRO A 59 -12.91 6.56 21.06
CA PRO A 59 -14.26 6.96 21.45
C PRO A 59 -14.56 6.71 22.93
N LYS A 60 -15.38 7.56 23.54
CA LYS A 60 -15.74 7.49 24.97
C LYS A 60 -16.36 6.15 25.35
N GLU A 61 -17.09 5.54 24.42
CA GLU A 61 -17.78 4.26 24.55
C GLU A 61 -16.83 3.09 24.88
N ILE A 62 -15.56 3.22 24.49
CA ILE A 62 -14.51 2.21 24.66
C ILE A 62 -13.23 2.74 25.31
N ALA A 63 -13.21 4.00 25.79
CA ALA A 63 -12.02 4.66 26.31
C ALA A 63 -11.40 4.00 27.57
N GLY A 64 -12.11 3.08 28.23
CA GLY A 64 -11.61 2.27 29.35
C GLY A 64 -11.52 0.77 29.04
N GLU A 65 -11.66 0.38 27.78
CA GLU A 65 -11.64 -1.03 27.36
C GLU A 65 -10.40 -1.30 26.51
N ASP A 66 -9.77 -2.45 26.76
CA ASP A 66 -8.57 -2.84 26.03
C ASP A 66 -8.93 -3.86 24.93
N TYR A 67 -8.85 -3.42 23.67
CA TYR A 67 -9.17 -4.22 22.51
C TYR A 67 -7.91 -4.56 21.73
N HIS A 68 -7.64 -5.85 21.56
CA HIS A 68 -6.46 -6.36 20.87
C HIS A 68 -6.81 -6.99 19.53
N VAL A 69 -5.83 -7.08 18.65
CA VAL A 69 -5.93 -7.80 17.37
C VAL A 69 -4.75 -8.75 17.22
N PHE A 70 -4.92 -9.76 16.36
CA PHE A 70 -3.82 -10.63 15.95
C PHE A 70 -3.26 -10.16 14.61
N TYR A 71 -2.01 -9.72 14.63
CA TYR A 71 -1.27 -9.38 13.42
C TYR A 71 0.25 -9.48 13.70
N PRO A 72 1.10 -9.77 12.69
CA PRO A 72 0.72 -10.41 11.44
C PRO A 72 0.25 -11.85 11.68
N VAL A 73 -0.64 -12.35 10.82
CA VAL A 73 -0.96 -13.78 10.80
C VAL A 73 0.18 -14.48 10.06
N THR A 74 0.86 -15.42 10.73
CA THR A 74 2.00 -16.14 10.15
C THR A 74 1.57 -17.49 9.57
N ILE A 75 2.24 -17.92 8.50
CA ILE A 75 2.05 -19.27 7.97
C ILE A 75 2.86 -20.23 8.85
N GLY A 76 2.15 -20.96 9.72
CA GLY A 76 2.72 -21.99 10.58
C GLY A 76 2.97 -23.31 9.86
N LYS A 77 3.17 -24.38 10.63
CA LYS A 77 3.38 -25.75 10.10
C LYS A 77 2.18 -26.30 9.31
N ASN A 78 1.00 -25.69 9.47
CA ASN A 78 -0.25 -26.03 8.78
C ASN A 78 -0.35 -25.38 7.39
N HIS A 79 0.76 -25.26 6.65
CA HIS A 79 0.86 -24.57 5.36
C HIS A 79 -0.15 -25.06 4.32
N VAL A 80 -0.44 -26.36 4.28
CA VAL A 80 -1.42 -26.95 3.34
C VAL A 80 -2.84 -26.47 3.66
N ASP A 81 -3.20 -26.41 4.95
CA ASP A 81 -4.52 -25.94 5.38
C ASP A 81 -4.67 -24.42 5.35
N PHE A 82 -3.56 -23.68 5.32
CA PHE A 82 -3.57 -22.23 5.14
C PHE A 82 -3.75 -21.82 3.67
N ILE A 83 -3.11 -22.54 2.73
CA ILE A 83 -3.08 -22.17 1.31
C ILE A 83 -4.17 -22.85 0.48
N TYR A 84 -4.53 -24.10 0.81
CA TYR A 84 -5.37 -24.92 -0.07
C TYR A 84 -6.68 -25.38 0.55
N SER A 85 -6.97 -25.04 1.81
CA SER A 85 -8.22 -25.44 2.46
C SER A 85 -8.86 -24.29 3.22
N ASN A 86 -10.19 -24.19 3.17
CA ASN A 86 -10.93 -23.25 4.02
C ASN A 86 -10.95 -23.68 5.49
N ARG A 87 -10.20 -24.73 5.87
CA ARG A 87 -10.24 -25.33 7.20
C ARG A 87 -9.64 -24.40 8.25
N PHE A 88 -8.62 -23.62 7.89
CA PHE A 88 -8.03 -22.65 8.83
C PHE A 88 -9.06 -21.61 9.29
N ALA A 89 -9.71 -20.92 8.33
CA ALA A 89 -10.71 -19.91 8.65
C ALA A 89 -11.95 -20.51 9.33
N SER A 90 -12.39 -21.69 8.89
CA SER A 90 -13.52 -22.39 9.49
C SER A 90 -13.25 -22.86 10.92
N ALA A 91 -12.06 -23.40 11.21
CA ALA A 91 -11.69 -23.85 12.56
C ALA A 91 -11.56 -22.66 13.52
N ALA A 92 -10.92 -21.58 13.07
CA ALA A 92 -10.83 -20.35 13.84
C ALA A 92 -12.21 -19.75 14.14
N ASP A 93 -13.14 -19.76 13.19
CA ASP A 93 -14.50 -19.29 13.47
C ASP A 93 -15.26 -20.19 14.45
N GLN A 94 -15.19 -21.50 14.26
CA GLN A 94 -15.96 -22.44 15.07
C GLN A 94 -15.48 -22.50 16.53
N GLU A 95 -14.17 -22.48 16.76
CA GLU A 95 -13.60 -22.72 18.08
C GLU A 95 -13.22 -21.44 18.81
N LEU A 96 -12.70 -20.45 18.07
CA LEU A 96 -12.20 -19.21 18.64
C LEU A 96 -13.29 -18.11 18.66
N TYR A 97 -13.96 -17.86 17.53
CA TYR A 97 -14.90 -16.72 17.46
C TYR A 97 -16.08 -16.84 18.42
N GLU A 98 -16.71 -18.00 18.57
CA GLU A 98 -17.86 -18.14 19.48
C GLU A 98 -17.49 -17.76 20.93
N THR A 99 -16.33 -18.24 21.41
CA THR A 99 -15.83 -17.94 22.75
C THR A 99 -15.47 -16.46 22.89
N LEU A 100 -14.79 -15.90 21.90
CA LEU A 100 -14.41 -14.48 21.91
C LEU A 100 -15.64 -13.56 21.83
N ASN A 101 -16.63 -13.88 20.99
CA ASN A 101 -17.89 -13.15 20.87
C ASN A 101 -18.66 -13.17 22.20
N LYS A 102 -18.73 -14.31 22.89
CA LYS A 102 -19.35 -14.38 24.23
C LYS A 102 -18.65 -13.50 25.26
N ASN A 103 -17.33 -13.33 25.14
CA ASN A 103 -16.51 -12.51 26.03
C ASN A 103 -16.44 -11.02 25.63
N GLY A 104 -17.29 -10.57 24.70
CA GLY A 104 -17.44 -9.15 24.37
C GLY A 104 -16.51 -8.65 23.26
N SER A 105 -15.90 -9.55 22.48
CA SER A 105 -15.18 -9.17 21.27
C SER A 105 -16.11 -8.51 20.25
N ILE A 106 -15.57 -7.51 19.56
CA ILE A 106 -16.29 -6.70 18.58
C ILE A 106 -15.81 -7.09 17.19
N LEU A 107 -16.74 -7.37 16.29
CA LEU A 107 -16.45 -7.59 14.88
C LEU A 107 -16.91 -6.36 14.11
N VAL A 108 -15.97 -5.80 13.34
CA VAL A 108 -16.22 -4.72 12.36
C VAL A 108 -15.37 -5.04 11.14
N ASN A 109 -16.01 -5.44 10.05
CA ASN A 109 -15.37 -5.69 8.77
C ASN A 109 -15.77 -4.60 7.78
N VAL A 110 -14.77 -3.85 7.30
CA VAL A 110 -14.94 -2.76 6.32
C VAL A 110 -14.20 -3.06 5.01
N SER A 111 -13.68 -4.28 4.82
CA SER A 111 -12.88 -4.62 3.63
C SER A 111 -13.68 -4.43 2.34
N ASP A 112 -14.94 -4.88 2.32
CA ASP A 112 -15.83 -4.70 1.16
C ASP A 112 -16.13 -3.22 0.89
N TYR A 113 -16.22 -2.41 1.94
CA TYR A 113 -16.43 -0.96 1.83
C TYR A 113 -15.18 -0.24 1.29
N LEU A 114 -13.98 -0.61 1.75
CA LEU A 114 -12.72 0.03 1.34
C LEU A 114 -12.30 -0.35 -0.09
N ASN A 115 -12.78 -1.48 -0.62
CA ASN A 115 -12.52 -1.86 -2.00
C ASN A 115 -13.36 -1.00 -2.96
N GLU A 116 -12.71 -0.07 -3.68
CA GLU A 116 -13.38 0.82 -4.64
C GLU A 116 -13.79 0.12 -5.94
N GLU A 117 -13.27 -1.08 -6.22
CA GLU A 117 -13.68 -1.88 -7.38
C GLU A 117 -15.05 -2.53 -7.20
N ASN A 118 -15.51 -2.64 -5.94
CA ASN A 118 -16.83 -3.16 -5.64
C ASN A 118 -17.91 -2.17 -6.06
N GLU A 119 -18.97 -2.69 -6.68
CA GLU A 119 -20.20 -1.95 -6.92
C GLU A 119 -20.77 -1.38 -5.63
N GLN A 120 -21.47 -0.24 -5.71
CA GLN A 120 -21.96 0.47 -4.52
C GLN A 120 -22.80 -0.42 -3.60
N PHE A 121 -23.61 -1.33 -4.15
CA PHE A 121 -24.44 -2.25 -3.37
C PHE A 121 -23.65 -3.38 -2.70
N GLY A 122 -22.44 -3.70 -3.18
CA GLY A 122 -21.52 -4.69 -2.61
C GLY A 122 -20.57 -4.12 -1.55
N ARG A 123 -20.58 -2.80 -1.32
CA ARG A 123 -19.70 -2.10 -0.35
C ARG A 123 -20.27 -2.08 1.07
N GLY A 124 -20.81 -3.20 1.54
CA GLY A 124 -21.42 -3.35 2.86
C GLY A 124 -20.41 -3.33 4.01
N ILE A 125 -20.81 -2.82 5.18
CA ILE A 125 -20.02 -2.93 6.42
C ILE A 125 -20.63 -4.02 7.29
N LYS A 126 -19.83 -4.97 7.75
CA LYS A 126 -20.33 -6.10 8.55
C LYS A 126 -19.97 -5.92 10.02
N ILE A 127 -20.94 -6.03 10.92
CA ILE A 127 -20.74 -5.84 12.37
C ILE A 127 -21.43 -6.93 13.18
N ASN A 128 -20.91 -7.26 14.37
CA ASN A 128 -21.60 -8.17 15.30
C ASN A 128 -22.48 -7.44 16.32
N LEU A 129 -23.24 -8.21 17.11
CA LEU A 129 -24.12 -7.66 18.14
C LEU A 129 -23.38 -6.94 19.28
N ASN A 130 -22.13 -7.31 19.58
CA ASN A 130 -21.34 -6.60 20.59
C ASN A 130 -20.96 -5.19 20.12
N TYR A 131 -20.77 -4.99 18.80
CA TYR A 131 -20.64 -3.65 18.24
C TYR A 131 -21.88 -2.80 18.53
N LEU A 132 -23.08 -3.30 18.21
CA LEU A 132 -24.33 -2.56 18.41
C LEU A 132 -24.60 -2.21 19.88
N LYS A 133 -24.08 -2.99 20.84
CA LYS A 133 -24.18 -2.66 22.27
C LYS A 133 -23.31 -1.45 22.65
N LYS A 134 -22.21 -1.22 21.94
CA LYS A 134 -21.27 -0.10 22.16
C LYS A 134 -21.62 1.12 21.34
N PHE A 135 -21.94 0.91 20.07
CA PHE A 135 -22.27 1.91 19.08
C PHE A 135 -23.68 1.61 18.55
N PRO A 136 -24.73 2.00 19.30
CA PRO A 136 -26.10 1.66 18.94
C PRO A 136 -26.55 2.43 17.70
N LEU A 137 -27.22 1.73 16.79
CA LEU A 137 -27.89 2.32 15.63
C LEU A 137 -29.38 2.48 15.90
N ILE A 138 -29.98 3.52 15.34
CA ILE A 138 -31.42 3.82 15.44
C ILE A 138 -32.14 3.63 14.11
N ASP A 139 -33.35 3.08 14.21
CA ASP A 139 -34.30 2.97 13.12
C ASP A 139 -34.89 4.34 12.75
N VAL A 140 -35.62 4.39 11.62
CA VAL A 140 -36.30 5.60 11.15
C VAL A 140 -37.29 6.20 12.17
N SER A 141 -37.82 5.39 13.08
CA SER A 141 -38.72 5.84 14.16
C SER A 141 -37.97 6.34 15.41
N GLY A 142 -36.64 6.29 15.40
CA GLY A 142 -35.78 6.71 16.52
C GLY A 142 -35.62 5.64 17.61
N ARG A 143 -36.01 4.39 17.36
CA ARG A 143 -35.81 3.28 18.29
C ARG A 143 -34.48 2.59 18.00
N LEU A 144 -33.83 2.06 19.04
CA LEU A 144 -32.60 1.29 18.89
C LEU A 144 -32.86 0.01 18.08
N ILE A 145 -31.94 -0.33 17.18
CA ILE A 145 -31.93 -1.62 16.49
C ILE A 145 -31.62 -2.71 17.50
N GLN A 146 -32.54 -3.66 17.68
CA GLN A 146 -32.39 -4.79 18.57
C GLN A 146 -32.50 -6.09 17.79
N ILE A 147 -31.41 -6.86 17.76
CA ILE A 147 -31.29 -8.16 17.10
C ILE A 147 -30.76 -9.16 18.13
N THR A 148 -31.19 -10.42 18.01
CA THR A 148 -30.80 -11.49 18.95
C THR A 148 -29.81 -12.45 18.29
N GLU A 149 -28.93 -13.08 19.07
CA GLU A 149 -28.01 -14.12 18.56
C GLU A 149 -28.74 -15.34 17.96
N LYS A 150 -30.04 -15.49 18.22
CA LYS A 150 -30.88 -16.55 17.66
C LYS A 150 -31.39 -16.22 16.26
N GLU A 151 -31.22 -14.98 15.78
CA GLU A 151 -31.63 -14.62 14.43
C GLU A 151 -30.85 -15.44 13.40
N THR A 152 -31.58 -16.06 12.47
CA THR A 152 -31.00 -16.97 11.49
C THR A 152 -31.07 -16.44 10.06
N HIS A 153 -31.84 -15.37 9.83
CA HIS A 153 -31.89 -14.67 8.55
C HIS A 153 -30.83 -13.56 8.53
N PRO A 154 -30.20 -13.30 7.38
CA PRO A 154 -29.35 -12.12 7.21
C PRO A 154 -30.13 -10.87 7.57
N VAL A 155 -29.52 -9.94 8.29
CA VAL A 155 -30.16 -8.67 8.65
C VAL A 155 -29.36 -7.53 8.04
N ILE A 156 -29.98 -6.83 7.09
CA ILE A 156 -29.36 -5.77 6.31
C ILE A 156 -29.99 -4.45 6.73
N LEU A 157 -29.18 -3.55 7.29
CA LEU A 157 -29.59 -2.20 7.66
C LEU A 157 -29.33 -1.25 6.49
N ILE A 158 -30.39 -0.61 5.99
CA ILE A 158 -30.33 0.30 4.85
C ILE A 158 -30.60 1.73 5.34
N PRO A 159 -29.71 2.71 5.07
CA PRO A 159 -29.97 4.11 5.36
C PRO A 159 -31.26 4.62 4.69
N GLU A 160 -32.05 5.40 5.41
CA GLU A 160 -33.36 5.88 4.94
C GLU A 160 -33.29 6.74 3.66
N ARG A 161 -32.12 7.30 3.31
CA ARG A 161 -31.93 8.03 2.05
C ARG A 161 -32.31 7.20 0.82
N TYR A 162 -32.14 5.87 0.87
CA TYR A 162 -32.51 4.98 -0.23
C TYR A 162 -34.04 4.84 -0.42
N ARG A 163 -34.86 5.42 0.48
CA ARG A 163 -36.31 5.51 0.29
C ARG A 163 -36.74 6.66 -0.62
N HIS A 164 -35.85 7.61 -0.90
CA HIS A 164 -36.16 8.71 -1.81
C HIS A 164 -36.31 8.19 -3.25
N THR A 165 -37.23 8.78 -4.01
CA THR A 165 -37.55 8.35 -5.38
C THR A 165 -36.33 8.30 -6.30
N ASP A 166 -35.35 9.18 -6.08
CA ASP A 166 -34.17 9.30 -6.92
C ASP A 166 -33.19 8.13 -6.74
N LEU A 167 -33.26 7.42 -5.61
CA LEU A 167 -32.40 6.27 -5.28
C LEU A 167 -33.17 4.94 -5.27
N LYS A 168 -34.37 4.92 -5.87
CA LYS A 168 -35.22 3.72 -5.89
C LYS A 168 -34.59 2.56 -6.65
N ASN A 169 -33.83 2.85 -7.71
CA ASN A 169 -33.11 1.84 -8.48
C ASN A 169 -31.98 1.23 -7.63
N ASP A 170 -31.22 2.06 -6.91
CA ASP A 170 -30.16 1.60 -6.01
C ASP A 170 -30.73 0.72 -4.89
N LEU A 171 -31.88 1.10 -4.32
CA LEU A 171 -32.56 0.28 -3.33
C LEU A 171 -32.93 -1.09 -3.91
N ALA A 172 -33.46 -1.14 -5.13
CA ALA A 172 -33.81 -2.38 -5.80
C ALA A 172 -32.57 -3.27 -6.01
N GLN A 173 -31.48 -2.69 -6.52
CA GLN A 173 -30.20 -3.40 -6.72
C GLN A 173 -29.64 -3.95 -5.40
N ILE A 174 -29.66 -3.16 -4.33
CA ILE A 174 -29.24 -3.61 -3.00
C ILE A 174 -30.10 -4.81 -2.58
N THR A 175 -31.43 -4.70 -2.66
CA THR A 175 -32.31 -5.78 -2.21
C THR A 175 -32.16 -7.04 -3.05
N GLU A 176 -32.01 -6.91 -4.38
CA GLU A 176 -31.82 -8.02 -5.32
C GLU A 176 -30.49 -8.72 -5.05
N TYR A 177 -29.40 -7.97 -4.95
CA TYR A 177 -28.07 -8.51 -4.64
C TYR A 177 -28.08 -9.36 -3.36
N TYR A 178 -28.62 -8.82 -2.25
CA TYR A 178 -28.67 -9.56 -1.00
C TYR A 178 -29.62 -10.75 -1.03
N GLN A 179 -30.70 -10.70 -1.83
CA GLN A 179 -31.59 -11.84 -2.03
C GLN A 179 -30.95 -12.95 -2.85
N GLU A 180 -30.12 -12.62 -3.84
CA GLU A 180 -29.44 -13.60 -4.70
C GLU A 180 -28.32 -14.34 -3.99
N ILE A 181 -27.53 -13.63 -3.17
CA ILE A 181 -26.38 -14.24 -2.48
C ILE A 181 -26.75 -14.97 -1.19
N SER A 182 -27.94 -14.71 -0.63
CA SER A 182 -28.34 -15.26 0.66
C SER A 182 -29.09 -16.58 0.51
N GLU A 183 -28.69 -17.60 1.28
CA GLU A 183 -29.43 -18.87 1.35
C GLU A 183 -30.83 -18.74 1.95
N LYS A 184 -31.05 -17.70 2.77
CA LYS A 184 -32.32 -17.40 3.45
C LYS A 184 -32.76 -15.99 3.13
N GLU A 185 -34.06 -15.78 3.13
CA GLU A 185 -34.66 -14.47 2.86
C GLU A 185 -34.12 -13.39 3.81
N PRO A 186 -33.42 -12.35 3.30
CA PRO A 186 -32.86 -11.29 4.13
C PRO A 186 -33.94 -10.41 4.76
N LYS A 187 -33.68 -9.96 5.98
CA LYS A 187 -34.47 -8.94 6.68
C LYS A 187 -33.88 -7.56 6.43
N PHE A 188 -34.59 -6.76 5.64
CA PHE A 188 -34.22 -5.37 5.39
C PHE A 188 -34.84 -4.45 6.45
N LEU A 189 -34.00 -3.77 7.21
CA LEU A 189 -34.41 -2.76 8.20
C LEU A 189 -33.88 -1.40 7.79
N PHE A 190 -34.68 -0.34 7.97
CA PHE A 190 -34.25 1.01 7.63
C PHE A 190 -33.76 1.76 8.87
N ILE A 191 -32.60 2.39 8.74
CA ILE A 191 -31.97 3.21 9.78
C ILE A 191 -31.92 4.67 9.38
N LYS A 192 -31.85 5.58 10.35
CA LYS A 192 -31.66 7.00 10.05
C LYS A 192 -30.34 7.25 9.33
N ASN A 193 -30.33 8.29 8.50
CA ASN A 193 -29.09 8.77 7.87
C ASN A 193 -28.12 9.33 8.92
N ASN A 194 -26.86 9.52 8.51
CA ASN A 194 -25.81 10.20 9.29
C ASN A 194 -25.53 9.54 10.65
N GLN A 195 -25.40 8.20 10.66
CA GLN A 195 -24.98 7.43 11.83
C GLN A 195 -23.58 6.84 11.58
N PRO A 196 -22.49 7.57 11.89
CA PRO A 196 -21.15 7.12 11.56
C PRO A 196 -20.81 5.77 12.20
N ILE A 197 -20.10 4.92 11.44
CA ILE A 197 -19.63 3.61 11.90
C ILE A 197 -18.17 3.75 12.31
N TYR A 198 -17.89 3.54 13.60
CA TYR A 198 -16.53 3.42 14.11
C TYR A 198 -15.85 2.15 13.59
N THR A 199 -14.68 2.29 12.97
CA THR A 199 -14.02 1.21 12.20
C THR A 199 -12.98 0.42 12.99
N PHE A 200 -12.48 0.99 14.10
CA PHE A 200 -11.25 0.56 14.78
C PHE A 200 -9.99 0.60 13.90
N ILE A 201 -10.01 1.44 12.85
CA ILE A 201 -8.84 1.76 12.02
C ILE A 201 -8.38 3.16 12.43
N PRO A 202 -7.20 3.33 13.06
CA PRO A 202 -6.74 4.64 13.54
C PRO A 202 -6.71 5.73 12.48
N SER A 203 -6.31 5.39 11.25
CA SER A 203 -6.26 6.31 10.11
C SER A 203 -7.63 6.65 9.49
N ILE A 204 -8.67 5.83 9.71
CA ILE A 204 -10.02 6.05 9.18
C ILE A 204 -11.04 5.72 10.29
N PRO A 205 -11.08 6.49 11.39
CA PRO A 205 -11.78 6.07 12.60
C PRO A 205 -13.30 5.96 12.41
N TRP A 206 -13.89 6.77 11.52
CA TRP A 206 -15.33 6.81 11.29
C TRP A 206 -15.65 6.78 9.79
N ILE A 207 -16.65 5.97 9.43
CA ILE A 207 -17.27 5.99 8.09
C ILE A 207 -18.65 6.63 8.22
N GLU A 208 -18.83 7.79 7.62
CA GLU A 208 -20.10 8.54 7.65
C GLU A 208 -21.09 8.08 6.58
N HIS A 209 -20.58 7.64 5.43
CA HIS A 209 -21.36 7.29 4.26
C HIS A 209 -21.11 5.84 3.87
N TYR A 210 -22.12 4.99 4.06
CA TYR A 210 -22.04 3.57 3.73
C TYR A 210 -23.37 3.11 3.10
N PRO A 211 -23.36 2.22 2.10
CA PRO A 211 -24.58 1.79 1.41
C PRO A 211 -25.48 0.97 2.33
N VAL A 212 -24.91 0.03 3.08
CA VAL A 212 -25.62 -0.87 3.99
C VAL A 212 -24.73 -1.29 5.16
N VAL A 213 -25.35 -1.76 6.24
CA VAL A 213 -24.68 -2.42 7.35
C VAL A 213 -25.28 -3.81 7.55
N GLU A 214 -24.46 -4.85 7.52
CA GLU A 214 -24.87 -6.23 7.74
C GLU A 214 -24.66 -6.59 9.21
N ILE A 215 -25.70 -7.11 9.86
CA ILE A 215 -25.62 -7.54 11.25
C ILE A 215 -25.39 -9.04 11.32
N LEU A 216 -24.20 -9.40 11.79
CA LEU A 216 -23.75 -10.77 11.93
C LEU A 216 -24.07 -11.32 13.34
N THR A 217 -24.74 -12.47 13.36
CA THR A 217 -25.00 -13.31 14.54
C THR A 217 -24.33 -14.66 14.34
N LEU A 218 -24.19 -15.44 15.40
CA LEU A 218 -23.68 -16.81 15.31
C LEU A 218 -24.54 -17.73 14.42
N LYS A 219 -25.79 -17.37 14.14
CA LYS A 219 -26.76 -18.22 13.42
C LYS A 219 -27.13 -17.72 12.02
N ASN A 220 -26.80 -16.48 11.66
CA ASN A 220 -27.08 -15.93 10.34
C ASN A 220 -25.83 -15.68 9.48
N SER A 221 -24.64 -15.98 10.01
CA SER A 221 -23.38 -15.75 9.30
C SER A 221 -22.39 -16.90 9.47
N THR A 222 -21.51 -17.00 8.49
CA THR A 222 -20.46 -18.00 8.31
C THR A 222 -19.08 -17.40 8.58
N TYR A 223 -18.06 -18.25 8.65
CA TYR A 223 -16.67 -17.82 8.78
C TYR A 223 -16.22 -16.91 7.62
N TRP A 224 -16.76 -17.11 6.42
CA TRP A 224 -16.45 -16.28 5.24
C TRP A 224 -16.92 -14.85 5.41
N GLU A 225 -18.17 -14.66 5.85
CA GLU A 225 -18.74 -13.32 6.06
C GLU A 225 -18.06 -12.62 7.23
N ARG A 226 -17.73 -13.38 8.30
CA ARG A 226 -17.06 -12.84 9.48
C ARG A 226 -15.59 -12.47 9.23
N ASN A 227 -14.87 -13.30 8.48
CA ASN A 227 -13.44 -13.14 8.13
C ASN A 227 -12.57 -12.66 9.31
N ILE A 228 -12.68 -13.33 10.47
CA ILE A 228 -12.14 -12.84 11.74
C ILE A 228 -10.61 -12.63 11.76
N LEU A 229 -9.87 -13.28 10.87
CA LEU A 229 -8.40 -13.33 10.81
C LEU A 229 -7.92 -13.10 9.37
N SER A 230 -8.26 -11.95 8.78
CA SER A 230 -7.95 -11.63 7.38
C SER A 230 -6.45 -11.63 7.03
N GLY A 231 -5.57 -11.54 8.03
CA GLY A 231 -4.12 -11.38 7.83
C GLY A 231 -3.68 -9.95 7.47
N GLU A 232 -4.65 -9.07 7.22
CA GLU A 232 -4.43 -7.65 6.95
C GLU A 232 -4.06 -6.89 8.22
N ILE A 233 -3.52 -5.67 8.05
CA ILE A 233 -3.10 -4.78 9.15
C ILE A 233 -4.27 -4.47 10.10
N TYR A 234 -5.50 -4.48 9.61
CA TYR A 234 -6.72 -4.22 10.40
C TYR A 234 -7.68 -5.41 10.38
N PRO A 235 -7.41 -6.48 11.15
CA PRO A 235 -8.29 -7.65 11.20
C PRO A 235 -9.71 -7.27 11.64
N PRO A 236 -10.76 -7.92 11.09
CA PRO A 236 -12.15 -7.63 11.45
C PRO A 236 -12.49 -7.83 12.93
N LEU A 237 -11.88 -8.79 13.62
CA LEU A 237 -12.17 -9.11 15.02
C LEU A 237 -11.27 -8.36 16.00
N LYS A 238 -11.90 -7.66 16.94
CA LYS A 238 -11.27 -6.89 18.03
C LYS A 238 -11.57 -7.60 19.33
N ILE A 239 -10.53 -8.09 19.99
CA ILE A 239 -10.62 -9.00 21.13
C ILE A 239 -10.58 -8.20 22.40
N LYS A 240 -11.65 -8.30 23.20
CA LYS A 240 -11.68 -7.63 24.50
C LYS A 240 -10.77 -8.35 25.49
N ILE A 241 -9.73 -7.66 25.95
CA ILE A 241 -8.83 -8.11 27.00
C ILE A 241 -9.38 -7.64 28.35
N GLY A 242 -9.32 -8.52 29.35
CA GLY A 242 -9.83 -8.27 30.71
C GLY A 242 -11.10 -9.05 31.06
N SER A 243 -11.97 -9.35 30.10
CA SER A 243 -13.02 -10.38 30.27
C SER A 243 -12.43 -11.78 30.17
N LEU A 244 -11.47 -11.95 29.26
CA LEU A 244 -10.64 -13.14 29.12
C LEU A 244 -9.21 -12.78 29.53
N SER A 245 -8.56 -13.59 30.37
CA SER A 245 -7.14 -13.40 30.68
C SER A 245 -6.28 -13.69 29.45
N LYS A 246 -5.09 -13.09 29.40
CA LYS A 246 -4.16 -13.29 28.27
C LYS A 246 -3.72 -14.75 28.19
N GLU A 247 -3.55 -15.41 29.33
CA GLU A 247 -3.24 -16.84 29.43
C GLU A 247 -4.36 -17.67 28.83
N ARG A 248 -5.62 -17.41 29.21
CA ARG A 248 -6.77 -18.14 28.67
C ARG A 248 -6.95 -17.90 27.17
N LEU A 249 -6.64 -16.70 26.68
CA LEU A 249 -6.64 -16.41 25.24
C LEU A 249 -5.62 -17.27 24.50
N PHE A 250 -4.40 -17.42 25.02
CA PHE A 250 -3.39 -18.28 24.40
C PHE A 250 -3.71 -19.76 24.54
N GLU A 251 -4.30 -20.21 25.65
CA GLU A 251 -4.83 -21.57 25.78
C GLU A 251 -5.89 -21.87 24.71
N LEU A 252 -6.86 -20.96 24.49
CA LEU A 252 -7.87 -21.15 23.44
C LEU A 252 -7.24 -21.25 22.04
N ILE A 253 -6.20 -20.46 21.77
CA ILE A 253 -5.47 -20.51 20.50
C ILE A 253 -4.72 -21.84 20.34
N GLU A 254 -4.17 -22.38 21.42
CA GLU A 254 -3.52 -23.69 21.43
C GLU A 254 -4.55 -24.82 21.27
N GLU A 255 -5.68 -24.76 21.99
CA GLU A 255 -6.83 -25.66 21.84
C GLU A 255 -7.30 -25.68 20.37
N SER A 256 -7.28 -24.53 19.71
CA SER A 256 -7.63 -24.39 18.28
C SER A 256 -6.52 -24.69 17.28
N GLN A 257 -5.35 -25.13 17.72
CA GLN A 257 -4.19 -25.42 16.85
C GLN A 257 -3.73 -24.21 16.01
N LEU A 258 -3.99 -22.99 16.47
CA LEU A 258 -3.67 -21.73 15.79
C LEU A 258 -2.42 -21.05 16.35
N ARG A 259 -1.72 -21.68 17.30
CA ARG A 259 -0.60 -21.06 18.03
C ARG A 259 0.55 -20.63 17.13
N ASP A 260 0.85 -21.43 16.10
CA ASP A 260 1.90 -21.14 15.12
C ASP A 260 1.50 -19.97 14.19
N ASN A 261 0.20 -19.69 14.05
CA ASN A 261 -0.34 -18.65 13.18
C ASN A 261 -0.59 -17.33 13.91
N LEU A 262 -1.06 -17.40 15.16
CA LEU A 262 -1.45 -16.26 16.00
C LEU A 262 -0.45 -16.07 17.13
N GLN A 263 0.74 -15.59 16.77
CA GLN A 263 1.86 -15.49 17.70
C GLN A 263 1.80 -14.24 18.59
N LEU A 264 1.32 -13.13 18.01
CA LEU A 264 1.36 -11.79 18.61
C LEU A 264 -0.03 -11.19 18.72
N SER A 265 -0.38 -10.72 19.92
CA SER A 265 -1.53 -9.83 20.15
C SER A 265 -1.07 -8.51 20.75
N PHE A 266 -1.71 -7.43 20.31
CA PHE A 266 -1.44 -6.09 20.80
C PHE A 266 -2.68 -5.20 20.62
N PRO A 267 -2.75 -4.04 21.31
CA PRO A 267 -3.86 -3.11 21.18
C PRO A 267 -4.09 -2.67 19.74
N TYR A 268 -5.36 -2.61 19.30
CA TYR A 268 -5.68 -2.26 17.91
C TYR A 268 -5.09 -0.92 17.48
N THR A 269 -4.92 0.03 18.41
CA THR A 269 -4.33 1.35 18.16
C THR A 269 -2.84 1.30 17.76
N GLN A 270 -2.15 0.19 18.00
CA GLN A 270 -0.73 0.01 17.68
C GLN A 270 -0.50 -0.77 16.37
N THR A 271 -1.56 -1.15 15.66
CA THR A 271 -1.48 -1.93 14.39
C THR A 271 -0.54 -1.32 13.36
N GLU A 272 -0.63 -0.01 13.13
CA GLU A 272 0.21 0.69 12.16
C GLU A 272 1.70 0.67 12.59
N GLU A 273 2.00 0.88 13.88
CA GLU A 273 3.37 0.82 14.40
C GLU A 273 3.95 -0.60 14.25
N ILE A 274 3.14 -1.62 14.57
CA ILE A 274 3.57 -3.01 14.41
C ILE A 274 3.75 -3.35 12.92
N ALA A 275 2.89 -2.89 12.02
CA ALA A 275 3.05 -3.08 10.59
C ALA A 275 4.37 -2.48 10.08
N VAL A 276 4.72 -1.27 10.52
CA VAL A 276 6.02 -0.67 10.21
C VAL A 276 7.16 -1.49 10.79
N LYS A 277 7.06 -1.97 12.04
CA LYS A 277 8.08 -2.86 12.64
C LYS A 277 8.27 -4.16 11.86
N VAL A 278 7.18 -4.81 11.45
CA VAL A 278 7.20 -6.04 10.65
C VAL A 278 7.87 -5.78 9.31
N LEU A 279 7.47 -4.71 8.60
CA LEU A 279 8.08 -4.30 7.33
C LEU A 279 9.57 -3.96 7.49
N SER A 280 9.93 -3.35 8.62
CA SER A 280 11.31 -3.00 8.97
C SER A 280 12.18 -4.17 9.44
N ARG A 281 11.64 -5.39 9.60
CA ARG A 281 12.45 -6.56 9.98
C ARG A 281 13.53 -6.87 8.93
N SER A 282 13.26 -6.54 7.67
CA SER A 282 14.20 -6.64 6.55
C SER A 282 14.95 -5.33 6.29
N PHE A 283 14.83 -4.31 7.14
CA PHE A 283 15.35 -2.96 6.88
C PHE A 283 16.86 -2.92 6.65
N HIS A 284 17.62 -3.76 7.36
CA HIS A 284 19.07 -3.88 7.13
C HIS A 284 19.38 -4.33 5.70
N TYR A 285 18.67 -5.34 5.21
CA TYR A 285 18.81 -5.85 3.85
C TYR A 285 18.34 -4.81 2.81
N LEU A 286 17.23 -4.11 3.09
CA LEU A 286 16.72 -3.05 2.22
C LEU A 286 17.69 -1.87 2.12
N ILE A 287 18.34 -1.46 3.21
CA ILE A 287 19.39 -0.44 3.18
C ILE A 287 20.60 -0.92 2.36
N GLN A 288 21.01 -2.17 2.52
CA GLN A 288 22.13 -2.72 1.73
C GLN A 288 21.81 -2.71 0.23
N ILE A 289 20.61 -3.14 -0.17
CA ILE A 289 20.14 -3.06 -1.56
C ILE A 289 20.09 -1.60 -2.03
N PHE A 290 19.52 -0.71 -1.22
CA PHE A 290 19.46 0.71 -1.56
C PHE A 290 20.85 1.28 -1.80
N LEU A 291 21.81 1.07 -0.89
CA LEU A 291 23.17 1.58 -1.04
C LEU A 291 23.86 0.97 -2.27
N LEU A 292 23.71 -0.33 -2.51
CA LEU A 292 24.30 -1.02 -3.66
C LEU A 292 23.73 -0.51 -4.98
N THR A 293 22.39 -0.42 -5.07
CA THR A 293 21.70 0.06 -6.28
C THR A 293 21.96 1.54 -6.50
N PHE A 294 21.89 2.37 -5.45
CA PHE A 294 22.20 3.79 -5.52
C PHE A 294 23.64 4.05 -5.95
N PHE A 295 24.62 3.35 -5.38
CA PHE A 295 26.03 3.49 -5.76
C PHE A 295 26.27 3.06 -7.22
N SER A 296 25.66 1.96 -7.64
CA SER A 296 25.77 1.46 -9.02
C SER A 296 25.13 2.42 -10.02
N PHE A 297 23.96 2.98 -9.69
CA PHE A 297 23.29 4.02 -10.48
C PHE A 297 24.15 5.28 -10.60
N PHE A 298 24.72 5.72 -9.48
CA PHE A 298 25.61 6.87 -9.41
C PHE A 298 26.84 6.68 -10.29
N LEU A 299 27.51 5.53 -10.18
CA LEU A 299 28.68 5.20 -10.98
C LEU A 299 28.34 5.18 -12.48
N LEU A 300 27.22 4.56 -12.86
CA LEU A 300 26.78 4.49 -14.25
C LEU A 300 26.47 5.89 -14.81
N SER A 301 25.79 6.73 -14.04
CA SER A 301 25.45 8.10 -14.43
C SER A 301 26.70 8.97 -14.58
N TYR A 302 27.69 8.79 -13.70
CA TYR A 302 28.99 9.45 -13.80
C TYR A 302 29.79 8.99 -15.03
N VAL A 303 29.85 7.69 -15.30
CA VAL A 303 30.52 7.13 -16.49
C VAL A 303 29.85 7.64 -17.77
N MET A 304 28.53 7.66 -17.80
CA MET A 304 27.74 8.20 -18.92
C MET A 304 28.07 9.68 -19.18
N LEU A 305 28.16 10.49 -18.12
CA LEU A 305 28.56 11.90 -18.24
C LEU A 305 30.01 12.05 -18.72
N CYS A 306 30.95 11.25 -18.19
CA CYS A 306 32.35 11.28 -18.64
C CYS A 306 32.47 10.98 -20.14
N ILE A 307 31.76 9.95 -20.61
CA ILE A 307 31.76 9.55 -22.02
C ILE A 307 31.10 10.63 -22.88
N TYR A 308 30.01 11.23 -22.41
CA TYR A 308 29.39 12.38 -23.07
C TYR A 308 30.37 13.56 -23.20
N PHE A 309 31.12 13.87 -22.13
CA PHE A 309 32.10 14.95 -22.13
C PHE A 309 33.25 14.69 -23.09
N VAL A 310 33.82 13.47 -23.10
CA VAL A 310 34.90 13.09 -24.02
C VAL A 310 34.44 13.19 -25.47
N TYR A 311 33.25 12.69 -25.79
CA TYR A 311 32.71 12.73 -27.15
C TYR A 311 32.40 14.16 -27.62
N ASN A 312 31.82 14.98 -26.75
CA ASN A 312 31.38 16.32 -27.08
C ASN A 312 32.38 17.42 -26.70
N CYS A 313 33.62 17.07 -26.32
CA CYS A 313 34.58 18.01 -25.74
C CYS A 313 34.79 19.28 -26.58
N ARG A 314 34.87 19.14 -27.92
CA ARG A 314 35.01 20.28 -28.85
C ARG A 314 33.77 21.17 -28.86
N LYS A 315 32.57 20.57 -28.92
CA LYS A 315 31.29 21.31 -28.89
C LYS A 315 31.13 22.06 -27.58
N ILE A 316 31.40 21.39 -26.46
CA ILE A 316 31.34 21.95 -25.12
C ILE A 316 32.33 23.12 -25.00
N ALA A 317 33.58 22.95 -25.41
CA ALA A 317 34.59 24.00 -25.35
C ALA A 317 34.18 25.26 -26.15
N ILE A 318 33.65 25.09 -27.36
CA ILE A 318 33.18 26.21 -28.20
C ILE A 318 32.00 26.93 -27.55
N PHE A 319 31.00 26.19 -27.06
CA PHE A 319 29.81 26.81 -26.46
C PHE A 319 30.14 27.52 -25.15
N ARG A 320 30.98 26.93 -24.30
CA ARG A 320 31.38 27.56 -23.02
C ARG A 320 32.30 28.76 -23.22
N SER A 321 33.22 28.73 -24.20
CA SER A 321 34.05 29.90 -24.52
C SER A 321 33.25 31.03 -25.17
N SER A 322 32.17 30.70 -25.88
CA SER A 322 31.25 31.66 -26.49
C SER A 322 30.21 32.24 -25.52
N GLY A 323 30.25 31.86 -24.23
CA GLY A 323 29.38 32.39 -23.18
C GLY A 323 27.99 31.75 -23.08
N TYR A 324 27.75 30.60 -23.73
CA TYR A 324 26.47 29.90 -23.62
C TYR A 324 26.24 29.38 -22.20
N SER A 325 24.96 29.32 -21.81
CA SER A 325 24.56 28.79 -20.50
C SER A 325 24.84 27.28 -20.39
N LEU A 326 24.86 26.77 -19.15
CA LEU A 326 25.07 25.34 -18.88
C LEU A 326 23.97 24.50 -19.56
N PHE A 327 22.71 24.90 -19.47
CA PHE A 327 21.60 24.16 -20.07
C PHE A 327 21.66 24.13 -21.60
N GLU A 328 22.07 25.21 -22.24
CA GLU A 328 22.25 25.23 -23.71
C GLU A 328 23.43 24.35 -24.13
N THR A 329 24.51 24.37 -23.35
CA THR A 329 25.70 23.58 -23.64
C THR A 329 25.44 22.08 -23.55
N TYR A 330 24.72 21.65 -22.51
CA TYR A 330 24.47 20.25 -22.18
C TYR A 330 23.04 19.80 -22.55
N LYS A 331 22.35 20.54 -23.42
CA LYS A 331 20.94 20.29 -23.79
C LYS A 331 20.68 18.84 -24.19
N ASP A 332 21.54 18.27 -25.02
CA ASP A 332 21.36 16.89 -25.52
C ASP A 332 21.47 15.87 -24.39
N PHE A 333 22.35 16.10 -23.43
CA PHE A 333 22.50 15.24 -22.25
C PHE A 333 21.26 15.31 -21.36
N PHE A 334 20.77 16.52 -21.06
CA PHE A 334 19.54 16.69 -20.29
C PHE A 334 18.32 16.10 -20.99
N MET A 335 18.20 16.28 -22.31
CA MET A 335 17.13 15.67 -23.10
C MET A 335 17.20 14.14 -23.06
N MET A 336 18.40 13.55 -23.16
CA MET A 336 18.58 12.11 -23.06
C MET A 336 18.15 11.58 -21.68
N ASN A 337 18.51 12.27 -20.59
CA ASN A 337 18.06 11.91 -19.24
C ASN A 337 16.54 12.08 -19.07
N LEU A 338 15.95 13.13 -19.65
CA LEU A 338 14.50 13.33 -19.63
C LEU A 338 13.77 12.21 -20.38
N ILE A 339 14.27 11.81 -21.56
CA ILE A 339 13.72 10.68 -22.33
C ILE A 339 13.85 9.37 -21.56
N LYS A 340 14.99 9.13 -20.89
CA LYS A 340 15.21 7.95 -20.05
C LYS A 340 14.16 7.85 -18.95
N TRP A 341 13.99 8.89 -18.13
CA TRP A 341 13.02 8.91 -17.04
C TRP A 341 11.57 8.95 -17.51
N GLY A 342 11.28 9.62 -18.63
CA GLY A 342 9.97 9.59 -19.27
C GLY A 342 9.60 8.20 -19.76
N THR A 343 10.54 7.48 -20.38
CA THR A 343 10.33 6.09 -20.81
C THR A 343 10.14 5.16 -19.61
N THR A 344 10.94 5.31 -18.55
CA THR A 344 10.72 4.60 -17.28
C THR A 344 9.30 4.83 -16.75
N SER A 345 8.83 6.08 -16.73
CA SER A 345 7.47 6.43 -16.27
C SER A 345 6.39 5.75 -17.10
N VAL A 346 6.51 5.79 -18.44
CA VAL A 346 5.56 5.15 -19.36
C VAL A 346 5.53 3.64 -19.14
N ILE A 347 6.69 2.98 -19.02
CA ILE A 347 6.78 1.54 -18.78
C ILE A 347 6.03 1.16 -17.49
N PHE A 348 6.25 1.89 -16.39
CA PHE A 348 5.57 1.61 -15.13
C PHE A 348 4.07 1.85 -15.17
N LEU A 349 3.59 2.87 -15.91
CA LEU A 349 2.16 3.11 -16.10
C LEU A 349 1.43 1.97 -16.84
N PHE A 350 2.13 1.21 -17.68
CA PHE A 350 1.55 0.11 -18.47
C PHE A 350 1.78 -1.29 -17.88
N LEU A 351 2.88 -1.52 -17.16
CA LEU A 351 3.27 -2.87 -16.71
C LEU A 351 2.92 -3.18 -15.26
N ILE A 352 2.83 -2.19 -14.39
CA ILE A 352 2.59 -2.38 -12.96
C ILE A 352 1.31 -1.60 -12.65
N GLU A 353 0.37 -2.26 -11.97
CA GLU A 353 -0.88 -1.68 -11.46
C GLU A 353 -0.61 -0.26 -10.93
N ARG A 354 -1.56 0.66 -11.16
CA ARG A 354 -1.43 2.14 -11.02
C ARG A 354 -1.16 2.61 -9.58
N GLU A 355 -0.10 2.08 -8.99
CA GLU A 355 0.28 2.27 -7.61
C GLU A 355 1.15 3.53 -7.51
N PRO A 356 0.71 4.55 -6.76
CA PRO A 356 1.38 5.85 -6.74
C PRO A 356 2.81 5.80 -6.20
N LYS A 357 3.16 4.76 -5.42
CA LYS A 357 4.50 4.56 -4.84
C LYS A 357 5.61 4.47 -5.90
N TYR A 358 5.33 3.89 -7.07
CA TYR A 358 6.32 3.79 -8.15
C TYR A 358 6.58 5.15 -8.82
N LEU A 359 5.52 5.92 -9.08
CA LEU A 359 5.65 7.26 -9.66
C LEU A 359 6.41 8.21 -8.73
N PHE A 360 6.16 8.11 -7.42
CA PHE A 360 6.92 8.86 -6.43
C PHE A 360 8.42 8.54 -6.48
N ASN A 361 8.79 7.26 -6.52
CA ASN A 361 10.19 6.83 -6.62
C ASN A 361 10.85 7.32 -7.92
N ILE A 362 10.15 7.24 -9.06
CA ILE A 362 10.66 7.72 -10.35
C ILE A 362 10.92 9.22 -10.29
N PHE A 363 9.97 10.00 -9.77
CA PHE A 363 10.14 11.43 -9.60
C PHE A 363 11.34 11.74 -8.69
N PHE A 364 11.42 11.09 -7.53
CA PHE A 364 12.50 11.28 -6.56
C PHE A 364 13.88 10.99 -7.15
N PHE A 365 14.07 9.83 -7.79
CA PHE A 365 15.37 9.48 -8.38
C PHE A 365 15.69 10.30 -9.63
N SER A 366 14.70 10.70 -10.42
CA SER A 366 14.92 11.61 -11.56
C SER A 366 15.43 12.99 -11.10
N PHE A 367 14.91 13.48 -9.98
CA PHE A 367 15.34 14.74 -9.39
C PHE A 367 16.76 14.64 -8.82
N ILE A 368 17.09 13.53 -8.15
CA ILE A 368 18.46 13.26 -7.68
C ILE A 368 19.43 13.16 -8.86
N ASP A 369 19.09 12.42 -9.90
CA ASP A 369 19.92 12.26 -11.10
C ASP A 369 20.20 13.61 -11.79
N PHE A 370 19.17 14.48 -11.85
CA PHE A 370 19.32 15.84 -12.35
C PHE A 370 20.28 16.67 -11.49
N ILE A 371 20.13 16.68 -10.17
CA ILE A 371 21.01 17.41 -9.26
C ILE A 371 22.46 16.91 -9.39
N LEU A 372 22.66 15.59 -9.36
CA LEU A 372 23.98 14.97 -9.48
C LEU A 372 24.64 15.32 -10.82
N SER A 373 23.87 15.26 -11.91
CA SER A 373 24.33 15.65 -13.23
C SER A 373 24.85 17.10 -13.26
N VAL A 374 24.10 18.04 -12.68
CA VAL A 374 24.52 19.44 -12.58
C VAL A 374 25.79 19.60 -11.74
N VAL A 375 25.85 18.95 -10.56
CA VAL A 375 27.02 18.98 -9.67
C VAL A 375 28.27 18.42 -10.37
N PHE A 376 28.14 17.32 -11.11
CA PHE A 376 29.25 16.74 -11.84
C PHE A 376 29.72 17.59 -13.01
N ILE A 377 28.80 18.19 -13.77
CA ILE A 377 29.15 19.12 -14.84
C ILE A 377 29.96 20.30 -14.26
N LEU A 378 29.47 20.91 -13.17
CA LEU A 378 30.16 22.03 -12.54
C LEU A 378 31.54 21.65 -11.99
N SER A 379 31.67 20.48 -11.36
CA SER A 379 32.96 20.02 -10.82
C SER A 379 33.98 19.70 -11.90
N THR A 380 33.55 19.11 -13.02
CA THR A 380 34.41 18.79 -14.16
C THR A 380 34.84 20.05 -14.92
N GLU A 381 33.95 21.03 -15.10
CA GLU A 381 34.30 22.34 -15.68
C GLU A 381 35.30 23.11 -14.82
N LYS A 382 35.11 23.14 -13.49
CA LYS A 382 36.05 23.82 -12.59
C LYS A 382 37.45 23.20 -12.67
N LYS A 383 37.52 21.86 -12.71
CA LYS A 383 38.80 21.13 -12.82
C LYS A 383 39.50 21.40 -14.15
N SER A 384 38.76 21.47 -15.26
CA SER A 384 39.34 21.74 -16.58
C SER A 384 39.81 23.19 -16.74
N GLN A 385 39.08 24.16 -16.18
CA GLN A 385 39.50 25.57 -16.14
C GLN A 385 40.78 25.76 -15.30
N LEU A 386 40.89 25.11 -14.14
CA LEU A 386 42.11 25.15 -13.32
C LEU A 386 43.33 24.54 -14.02
N LEU A 387 43.15 23.45 -14.76
CA LEU A 387 44.19 22.84 -15.60
C LEU A 387 44.63 23.77 -16.75
N LEU A 388 43.69 24.50 -17.36
CA LEU A 388 43.98 25.48 -18.41
C LEU A 388 44.69 26.73 -17.87
N MET A 389 44.39 27.16 -16.64
CA MET A 389 45.03 28.32 -16.00
C MET A 389 46.40 28.02 -15.42
N ASN A 390 46.67 26.77 -15.01
CA ASN A 390 47.97 26.35 -14.50
C ASN A 390 48.99 25.99 -15.59
N GLY A 391 48.58 26.08 -16.87
CA GLY A 391 49.46 25.93 -18.03
C GLY A 391 50.12 24.57 -18.15
N GLY A 392 49.38 23.57 -18.65
CA GLY A 392 49.94 22.35 -19.27
C GLY A 392 50.66 21.39 -18.35
#